data_AF-B8KLY9-F1
#
_entry.id   AF-B8KLY9-F1
#
_cell.length_a   1.000
_cell.length_b   1.000
_cell.length_c   1.000
_cell.angle_alpha   90.00
_cell.angle_beta   90.00
_cell.angle_gamma   90.00
#
_symmetry.space_group_name_H-M   'P 1'
#
loop_
_entity.id
_entity.type
_entity.pdbx_description
1 polymer ?
#
loop_
_entity_poly.entity_id
_entity_poly.type
_entity_poly.pdbx_seq_one_letter_code
_entity_poly.pdbx_strand_id
1 'polypeptide(L)'
;MWITHFVNYRDFPNSLVIVSVFGTDEELHEVCGIQLDLKLCALVQQELSALDVPINIKAHQIRCDTEEACERDNEGNWQERYRYSALH
;
A
#
# COMPACT_ATOMS: atom_id res chain seq x y z
N MET A 1 -11.00 1.08 7.02
CA MET A 1 -9.79 1.23 6.19
C MET A 1 -8.64 1.75 7.03
N TRP A 2 -7.49 1.08 6.99
CA TRP A 2 -6.24 1.53 7.60
C TRP A 2 -5.10 1.49 6.57
N ILE A 3 -3.99 2.18 6.86
CA ILE A 3 -2.83 2.26 5.97
C ILE A 3 -1.64 1.65 6.67
N THR A 4 -0.88 0.84 5.95
CA THR A 4 0.40 0.30 6.39
C THR A 4 1.46 0.45 5.31
N HIS A 5 2.71 0.20 5.69
CA HIS A 5 3.82 0.26 4.77
C HIS A 5 4.78 -0.91 5.00
N PHE A 6 5.41 -1.33 3.92
CA PHE A 6 6.49 -2.30 3.90
C PHE A 6 7.68 -1.65 3.19
N VAL A 7 8.85 -1.79 3.77
CA VAL A 7 10.05 -1.15 3.26
C VAL A 7 11.26 -2.04 3.50
N ASN A 8 12.11 -2.14 2.49
CA ASN A 8 13.45 -2.67 2.64
C ASN A 8 14.43 -1.49 2.64
N TYR A 9 14.92 -1.13 3.81
CA TYR A 9 15.82 0.01 3.96
C TYR A 9 17.12 -0.08 3.15
N ARG A 10 17.48 -1.27 2.64
CA ARG A 10 18.64 -1.43 1.74
C ARG A 10 18.40 -0.91 0.33
N ASP A 11 17.15 -0.88 -0.12
CA ASP A 11 16.73 -0.41 -1.44
C ASP A 11 15.65 0.67 -1.33
N PHE A 12 15.77 1.49 -0.29
CA PHE A 12 14.92 2.65 -0.13
C PHE A 12 15.38 3.77 -1.08
N PRO A 13 14.47 4.48 -1.79
CA PRO A 13 13.01 4.47 -1.64
C PRO A 13 12.25 3.50 -2.59
N ASN A 14 12.94 2.76 -3.45
CA ASN A 14 12.27 1.95 -4.50
C ASN A 14 11.42 0.81 -3.92
N SER A 15 11.91 0.17 -2.86
CA SER A 15 11.24 -0.94 -2.18
C SER A 15 10.08 -0.53 -1.27
N LEU A 16 9.81 0.77 -1.12
CA LEU A 16 8.68 1.23 -0.30
C LEU A 16 7.38 0.83 -0.99
N VAL A 17 6.53 0.14 -0.24
CA VAL A 17 5.18 -0.24 -0.63
C VAL A 17 4.22 0.24 0.45
N ILE A 18 3.21 0.99 0.07
CA ILE A 18 2.15 1.47 0.93
C ILE A 18 0.88 0.73 0.56
N VAL A 19 0.21 0.18 1.56
CA VAL A 19 -0.97 -0.67 1.39
C VAL A 19 -2.12 -0.04 2.14
N SER A 20 -3.19 0.26 1.42
CA SER A 20 -4.49 0.62 1.99
C SER A 20 -5.31 -0.65 2.18
N VAL A 21 -5.63 -0.97 3.44
CA VAL A 21 -6.31 -2.20 3.81
C VAL A 21 -7.79 -1.92 4.12
N PHE A 22 -8.68 -2.58 3.38
CA PHE A 22 -10.13 -2.57 3.54
C PHE A 22 -10.60 -3.77 4.36
N GLY A 23 -11.81 -3.71 4.92
CA GLY A 23 -12.33 -4.84 5.68
C GLY A 23 -12.67 -6.03 4.78
N THR A 24 -13.36 -5.77 3.67
CA THR A 24 -13.89 -6.79 2.77
C THR A 24 -13.53 -6.54 1.30
N ASP A 25 -13.61 -7.60 0.49
CA ASP A 25 -13.43 -7.52 -0.96
C ASP A 25 -14.53 -6.65 -1.62
N GLU A 26 -15.74 -6.63 -1.06
CA GLU A 26 -16.83 -5.76 -1.52
C GLU A 26 -16.53 -4.27 -1.29
N GLU A 27 -16.08 -3.89 -0.08
CA GLU A 27 -15.68 -2.50 0.22
C GLU A 27 -14.57 -2.05 -0.73
N LEU A 28 -13.59 -2.92 -0.98
CA LEU A 28 -12.53 -2.61 -1.93
C LEU A 28 -13.09 -2.42 -3.34
N HIS A 29 -13.97 -3.29 -3.81
CA HIS A 29 -14.53 -3.21 -5.17
C HIS A 29 -15.33 -1.94 -5.41
N GLU A 30 -16.15 -1.52 -4.43
CA GLU A 30 -16.92 -0.27 -4.50
C GLU A 30 -16.01 0.96 -4.62
N VAL A 31 -14.87 0.95 -3.93
CA VAL A 31 -13.95 2.10 -3.88
C VAL A 31 -12.91 2.07 -5.01
N CYS A 32 -12.41 0.90 -5.42
CA CYS A 32 -11.42 0.77 -6.50
C CYS A 32 -11.99 1.17 -7.87
N GLY A 33 -13.31 1.16 -8.06
CA GLY A 33 -13.95 1.76 -9.23
C GLY A 33 -13.71 3.28 -9.39
N ILE A 34 -13.18 3.97 -8.37
CA ILE A 34 -13.11 5.43 -8.26
C ILE A 34 -11.66 5.98 -8.27
N GLN A 35 -10.74 5.38 -9.05
CA GLN A 35 -9.34 5.84 -9.16
C GLN A 35 -8.65 6.02 -7.79
N LEU A 36 -8.98 5.16 -6.83
CA LEU A 36 -8.51 5.27 -5.45
C LEU A 36 -6.97 5.33 -5.38
N ASP A 37 -6.28 4.48 -6.15
CA ASP A 37 -4.82 4.44 -6.18
C ASP A 37 -4.19 5.79 -6.53
N LEU A 38 -4.78 6.56 -7.46
CA LEU A 38 -4.28 7.88 -7.84
C LEU A 38 -4.51 8.92 -6.74
N LYS A 39 -5.67 8.88 -6.08
CA LYS A 39 -5.98 9.77 -4.94
C LYS A 39 -5.07 9.45 -3.76
N LEU A 40 -4.86 8.17 -3.46
CA LEU A 40 -4.00 7.74 -2.37
C LEU A 40 -2.53 8.07 -2.67
N CYS A 41 -2.06 7.86 -3.91
CA CYS A 41 -0.76 8.35 -4.37
C CYS A 41 -0.59 9.85 -4.10
N ALA A 42 -1.57 10.66 -4.51
CA ALA A 42 -1.50 12.11 -4.35
C ALA A 42 -1.46 12.53 -2.86
N LEU A 43 -2.28 11.89 -2.01
CA LEU A 43 -2.29 12.15 -0.57
C LEU A 43 -0.97 11.77 0.08
N VAL A 44 -0.47 10.55 -0.18
CA VAL A 44 0.82 10.10 0.34
C VAL A 44 1.95 11.03 -0.13
N GLN A 45 1.96 11.40 -1.41
CA GLN A 45 2.97 12.30 -1.96
C GLN A 45 2.91 13.67 -1.27
N GLN A 46 1.71 14.18 -0.99
CA GLN A 46 1.51 15.44 -0.30
C GLN A 46 2.04 15.38 1.15
N GLU A 47 1.72 14.33 1.90
CA GLU A 47 2.19 14.16 3.27
C GLU A 47 3.72 14.04 3.35
N LEU A 48 4.32 13.24 2.47
CA LEU A 48 5.78 13.12 2.41
C LEU A 48 6.46 14.44 2.03
N SER A 49 5.87 15.19 1.10
CA SER A 49 6.39 16.51 0.72
C SER A 49 6.28 17.51 1.88
N ALA A 50 5.21 17.44 2.68
CA ALA A 50 5.04 18.27 3.87
C ALA A 50 6.08 17.98 4.97
N LEU A 51 6.66 16.79 4.97
CA LEU A 51 7.73 16.37 5.88
C LEU A 51 9.15 16.65 5.35
N ASP A 52 9.27 17.42 4.25
CA ASP A 52 10.54 17.65 3.53
C ASP A 52 11.26 16.36 3.12
N VAL A 53 10.51 15.29 2.88
CA VAL A 53 11.03 14.01 2.41
C VAL A 53 10.94 13.99 0.87
N PRO A 54 12.07 14.14 0.13
CA PRO A 54 12.07 14.27 -1.33
C PRO A 54 11.93 12.90 -2.02
N ILE A 55 10.85 12.19 -1.74
CA ILE A 55 10.54 10.90 -2.34
C ILE A 55 9.39 11.07 -3.32
N ASN A 56 9.59 10.61 -4.55
CA ASN A 56 8.54 10.55 -5.55
C ASN A 56 7.91 9.16 -5.52
N ILE A 57 6.72 9.07 -4.92
CA ILE A 57 5.95 7.83 -4.82
C ILE A 57 5.33 7.51 -6.17
N LYS A 58 5.69 6.36 -6.72
CA LYS A 58 5.15 5.88 -7.99
C LYS A 58 3.86 5.10 -7.75
N ALA A 59 2.98 5.06 -8.74
CA ALA A 59 1.72 4.33 -8.64
C ALA A 59 1.87 2.85 -8.26
N HIS A 60 2.95 2.18 -8.69
CA HIS A 60 3.20 0.78 -8.33
C HIS A 60 3.63 0.56 -6.87
N GLN A 61 3.99 1.63 -6.16
CA GLN A 61 4.31 1.60 -4.73
C GLN A 61 3.06 1.72 -3.86
N ILE A 62 1.91 2.05 -4.44
CA ILE A 62 0.62 2.04 -3.76
C ILE A 62 -0.13 0.76 -4.13
N ARG A 63 -0.72 0.12 -3.13
CA ARG A 63 -1.56 -1.06 -3.30
C ARG A 63 -2.81 -0.94 -2.44
N CYS A 64 -3.89 -1.56 -2.92
CA CYS A 64 -5.10 -1.77 -2.14
C CYS A 64 -5.27 -3.27 -1.89
N ASP A 65 -5.68 -3.62 -0.68
CA ASP A 65 -5.83 -5.00 -0.23
C ASP A 65 -6.93 -5.10 0.82
N THR A 66 -7.28 -6.31 1.25
CA THR A 66 -8.37 -6.52 2.21
C THR A 66 -7.94 -7.45 3.34
N GLU A 67 -8.50 -7.24 4.54
CA GLU A 67 -8.33 -8.17 5.65
C GLU A 67 -8.87 -9.56 5.28
N GLU A 68 -10.00 -9.60 4.59
CA GLU A 68 -10.60 -10.84 4.07
C GLU A 68 -9.65 -11.63 3.14
N ALA A 69 -8.99 -10.97 2.20
CA ALA A 69 -8.03 -11.62 1.31
C ALA A 69 -6.76 -12.07 2.04
N CYS A 70 -6.26 -11.26 2.99
CA CYS A 70 -5.12 -11.65 3.80
C CYS A 70 -5.44 -12.84 4.71
N GLU A 71 -6.63 -12.88 5.30
CA GLU A 71 -7.09 -14.01 6.11
C GLU A 71 -7.21 -15.27 5.25
N ARG A 72 -7.85 -15.15 4.09
CA ARG A 72 -8.10 -16.26 3.17
C ARG A 72 -6.82 -16.88 2.59
N ASP A 73 -5.86 -16.04 2.18
CA ASP A 73 -4.69 -16.49 1.41
C ASP A 73 -3.42 -16.61 2.26
N ASN A 74 -3.37 -15.95 3.43
CA ASN A 74 -2.17 -15.82 4.24
C ASN A 74 -2.43 -15.98 5.75
N GLU A 75 -3.62 -16.42 6.19
CA GLU A 75 -3.96 -16.57 7.62
C GLU A 75 -3.73 -15.28 8.43
N GLY A 76 -3.98 -14.13 7.79
CA GLY A 76 -3.76 -12.81 8.39
C GLY A 76 -2.28 -12.40 8.45
N ASN A 77 -1.37 -13.18 7.87
CA ASN A 77 0.07 -12.91 7.88
C ASN A 77 0.49 -11.91 6.79
N TRP A 78 0.34 -10.63 7.12
CA TRP A 78 0.75 -9.50 6.27
C TRP A 78 2.24 -9.50 5.90
N GLN A 79 3.12 -9.99 6.79
CA GLN A 79 4.55 -10.05 6.52
C GLN A 79 4.86 -11.05 5.41
N GLU A 80 4.19 -12.21 5.42
CA GLU A 80 4.32 -13.20 4.36
C GLU A 80 3.76 -12.70 3.04
N ARG A 81 2.56 -12.09 3.08
CA ARG A 81 1.88 -11.52 1.92
C ARG A 81 2.72 -10.48 1.17
N TYR A 82 3.47 -9.65 1.89
CA TYR A 82 4.29 -8.57 1.32
C TYR A 82 5.80 -8.84 1.32
N ARG A 83 6.24 -10.04 1.70
CA ARG A 83 7.67 -10.39 1.80
C ARG A 83 8.48 -10.07 0.54
N TYR A 84 7.91 -10.32 -0.64
CA TYR A 84 8.60 -10.13 -1.92
C TYR A 84 8.39 -8.77 -2.55
N SER A 85 7.38 -8.03 -2.11
CA SER A 85 7.06 -6.69 -2.60
C SER A 85 8.10 -5.65 -2.18
N ALA A 86 8.91 -5.95 -1.14
CA ALA A 86 10.03 -5.12 -0.68
C ALA A 86 11.42 -5.61 -1.18
N LEU A 87 11.47 -6.62 -2.07
CA LEU A 87 12.73 -7.24 -2.53
C LEU A 87 13.14 -6.87 -3.97
N HIS A 88 12.32 -6.13 -4.71
CA HIS A 88 12.58 -5.66 -6.09
C HIS A 88 12.29 -4.16 -6.20
#